data_AF-A0A816UER2-F1
#
_entry.id   AF-A0A816UER2-F1
#
_cell.length_a   1.000
_cell.length_b   1.000
_cell.length_c   1.000
_cell.angle_alpha   90.00
_cell.angle_beta   90.00
_cell.angle_gamma   90.00
#
_symmetry.space_group_name_H-M   'P 1'
#
loop_
_entity.id
_entity.type
_entity.pdbx_description
1 polymer ?
#
loop_
_entity_poly.entity_id
_entity_poly.type
_entity_poly.pdbx_seq_one_letter_code
_entity_poly.pdbx_strand_id
1 'polypeptide(L)'
;MPKEFSLEFKQLAFSIIDFVEKEKNGPSIPLNNVTDRVQAILGVSERSVYRLKREMKQLREEQEDFVRVTRLSSPSQLPTALSPVSRSGRPKAPITIFEQDTIRLTFHYLLKNKMYPTIENILSRLLTEYPEFPIQSKTSLRREMKALGFKYRATKQKRKIDELRSSNFILYYHDETWLSKNEEKTAIWFDANGYGRLRKSVGKGPRLAISGLISVNGFHLRSLDIFKCDELHSMDNNHFVAWMDSTASTLRSEHGKSAKIAIIMDNATWHNKLTPESEPPKRAWKKQLIADWLTARKIKFESYMTKPELIQLAFSNLPPKEFIVDKVVNKYNIEIVRIPIKHCVLNPVELAWAGLKSYVRQQNVQFNLNDIEQLCNEWLAACGPEHASRYFAHVYKHEETFKIADKNAEQLESDLIDSDDNTGNDTLSDGDHTDD
;
A
#
# COMPACT_ATOMS: atom_id res chain seq x y z
N MET A 1 27.18 40.66 28.08
CA MET A 1 26.43 41.78 27.47
C MET A 1 25.36 41.21 26.55
N PRO A 2 24.11 41.70 26.58
CA PRO A 2 23.09 41.29 25.62
C PRO A 2 23.60 41.56 24.19
N LYS A 3 23.34 40.64 23.24
CA LYS A 3 23.64 40.91 21.82
C LYS A 3 22.82 42.12 21.39
N GLU A 4 23.48 43.25 21.16
CA GLU A 4 22.85 44.40 20.54
C GLU A 4 22.64 44.11 19.05
N PHE A 5 21.38 44.01 18.65
CA PHE A 5 21.01 43.90 17.25
C PHE A 5 20.79 45.28 16.64
N SER A 6 21.18 45.45 15.37
CA SER A 6 20.92 46.67 14.61
C SER A 6 19.41 46.95 14.53
N LEU A 7 19.04 48.23 14.38
CA LEU A 7 17.65 48.64 14.26
C LEU A 7 16.96 47.99 13.06
N GLU A 8 17.67 47.89 11.93
CA GLU A 8 17.20 47.25 10.71
C GLU A 8 16.91 45.76 10.90
N PHE A 9 17.81 45.04 11.60
CA PHE A 9 17.60 43.64 11.92
C PHE A 9 16.40 43.45 12.86
N LYS A 10 16.23 44.33 13.85
CA LYS A 10 15.07 44.28 14.75
C LYS A 10 13.76 44.46 14.00
N GLN A 11 13.70 45.41 13.05
CA GLN A 11 12.52 45.63 12.22
C GLN A 11 12.18 44.40 11.39
N LEU A 12 13.17 43.81 10.70
CA LEU A 12 12.98 42.58 9.94
C LEU A 12 12.52 41.41 10.84
N ALA A 13 13.17 41.22 11.98
CA ALA A 13 12.82 40.18 12.93
C ALA A 13 11.39 40.34 13.47
N PHE A 14 10.95 41.57 13.75
CA PHE A 14 9.59 41.84 14.18
C PHE A 14 8.55 41.56 13.09
N SER A 15 8.83 41.89 11.82
CA SER A 15 7.95 41.54 10.70
C SER A 15 7.79 40.03 10.52
N ILE A 16 8.88 39.27 10.71
CA ILE A 16 8.84 37.80 10.66
C ILE A 16 8.01 37.25 11.84
N ILE A 17 8.23 37.75 13.05
CA ILE A 17 7.50 37.32 14.24
C ILE A 17 5.99 37.59 14.08
N ASP A 18 5.60 38.79 13.68
CA ASP A 18 4.19 39.17 13.48
C ASP A 18 3.50 38.30 12.41
N PHE A 19 4.18 38.02 11.29
CA PHE A 19 3.65 37.12 10.26
C PHE A 19 3.45 35.69 10.79
N VAL A 20 4.42 35.17 11.55
CA VAL A 20 4.34 33.81 12.12
C VAL A 20 3.27 33.72 13.20
N GLU A 21 3.10 34.74 14.04
CA GLU A 21 2.06 34.78 15.07
C GLU A 21 0.65 34.85 14.46
N LYS A 22 0.47 35.56 13.34
CA LYS A 22 -0.80 35.63 12.60
C LYS A 22 -1.25 34.28 12.04
N GLU A 23 -0.33 33.36 11.79
CA GLU A 23 -0.62 32.03 11.25
C GLU A 23 -0.79 30.94 12.32
N LYS A 24 -0.84 31.31 13.60
CA LYS A 24 -0.97 30.37 14.73
C LYS A 24 -2.21 29.47 14.65
N ASN A 25 -3.28 29.92 13.98
CA ASN A 25 -4.52 29.17 13.79
C ASN A 25 -4.68 28.58 12.38
N GLY A 26 -3.61 28.60 11.56
CA GLY A 26 -3.59 28.10 10.20
C GLY A 26 -2.95 29.09 9.21
N PRO A 27 -2.45 28.61 8.06
CA PRO A 27 -1.76 29.46 7.09
C PRO A 27 -2.73 30.41 6.39
N SER A 28 -2.42 31.71 6.43
CA SER A 28 -3.17 32.77 5.74
C SER A 28 -2.90 32.77 4.23
N ILE A 29 -1.69 32.34 3.85
CA ILE A 29 -1.25 32.14 2.47
C ILE A 29 -0.83 30.67 2.33
N PRO A 30 -1.31 29.93 1.31
CA PRO A 30 -0.95 28.52 1.10
C PRO A 30 0.55 28.25 1.17
N LEU A 31 0.96 27.19 1.89
CA LEU A 31 2.38 26.88 2.17
C LEU A 31 3.22 26.65 0.91
N ASN A 32 2.61 26.21 -0.18
CA ASN A 32 3.26 26.01 -1.48
C ASN A 32 3.52 27.32 -2.24
N ASN A 33 2.90 28.43 -1.85
CA ASN A 33 3.07 29.73 -2.50
C ASN A 33 4.16 30.56 -1.82
N VAL A 34 5.42 30.14 -2.02
CA VAL A 34 6.60 30.67 -1.32
C VAL A 34 6.86 32.15 -1.66
N THR A 35 6.57 32.61 -2.88
CA THR A 35 6.81 34.01 -3.28
C THR A 35 5.91 34.97 -2.53
N ASP A 36 4.60 34.70 -2.49
CA ASP A 36 3.62 35.57 -1.81
C ASP A 36 3.84 35.60 -0.30
N ARG A 37 4.30 34.48 0.28
CA ARG A 37 4.68 34.40 1.70
C ARG A 37 5.88 35.29 2.00
N VAL A 38 6.94 35.23 1.18
CA VAL A 38 8.12 36.09 1.35
C VAL A 38 7.78 37.57 1.14
N GLN A 39 6.86 37.87 0.22
CA GLN A 39 6.33 39.21 0.00
C GLN A 39 5.65 39.76 1.27
N ALA A 40 4.76 38.97 1.87
CA ALA A 40 4.02 39.34 3.07
C ALA A 40 4.92 39.47 4.31
N ILE A 41 5.95 38.62 4.43
CA ILE A 41 6.92 38.65 5.54
C ILE A 41 7.83 39.88 5.47
N LEU A 42 8.34 40.20 4.28
CA LEU A 42 9.32 41.27 4.10
C LEU A 42 8.70 42.63 3.80
N GLY A 43 7.41 42.68 3.44
CA GLY A 43 6.70 43.91 3.08
C GLY A 43 7.24 44.57 1.80
N VAL A 44 7.86 43.79 0.91
CA VAL A 44 8.48 44.27 -0.34
C VAL A 44 7.66 43.84 -1.56
N SER A 45 7.89 44.44 -2.72
CA SER A 45 7.21 44.02 -3.95
C SER A 45 7.66 42.63 -4.44
N GLU A 46 6.81 41.94 -5.20
CA GLU A 46 7.13 40.67 -5.87
C GLU A 46 8.44 40.75 -6.67
N ARG A 47 8.63 41.84 -7.41
CA ARG A 47 9.86 42.09 -8.19
C ARG A 47 11.11 42.14 -7.31
N SER A 48 10.99 42.71 -6.10
CA SER A 48 12.09 42.75 -5.13
C SER A 48 12.41 41.35 -4.60
N VAL A 49 11.40 40.49 -4.40
CA VAL A 49 11.60 39.09 -3.99
C VAL A 49 12.34 38.30 -5.07
N TYR A 50 11.96 38.45 -6.33
CA TYR A 50 12.68 37.81 -7.45
C TYR A 50 14.11 38.31 -7.58
N ARG A 51 14.34 39.62 -7.38
CA ARG A 51 15.70 40.19 -7.37
C ARG A 51 16.56 39.59 -6.25
N LEU A 52 16.04 39.50 -5.03
CA LEU A 52 16.73 38.88 -3.89
C LEU A 52 17.03 37.39 -4.15
N LYS A 53 16.09 36.64 -4.72
CA LYS A 53 16.32 35.22 -5.11
C LYS A 53 17.47 35.08 -6.11
N ARG A 54 17.61 36.03 -7.04
CA ARG A 54 18.69 36.05 -8.04
C ARG A 54 20.03 36.44 -7.41
N GLU A 55 20.06 37.48 -6.59
CA GLU A 55 21.27 37.91 -5.85
C GLU A 55 21.77 36.79 -4.92
N MET A 56 20.86 36.08 -4.23
CA MET A 56 21.22 34.94 -3.39
C MET A 56 21.84 33.79 -4.19
N LYS A 57 21.38 33.57 -5.43
CA LYS A 57 21.95 32.56 -6.33
C LYS A 57 23.37 32.95 -6.76
N GLN A 58 23.58 34.22 -7.14
CA GLN A 58 24.89 34.75 -7.53
C GLN A 58 25.89 34.70 -6.38
N LEU A 59 25.48 35.10 -5.17
CA LEU A 59 26.36 35.04 -3.99
C LEU A 59 26.77 33.60 -3.62
N ARG A 60 25.91 32.61 -3.88
CA ARG A 60 26.25 31.20 -3.70
C ARG A 60 27.26 30.73 -4.74
N GLU A 61 27.06 31.12 -5.99
CA GLU A 61 27.98 30.82 -7.10
C GLU A 61 29.37 31.48 -6.87
N GLU A 62 29.41 32.73 -6.41
CA GLU A 62 30.65 33.44 -6.09
C GLU A 62 31.39 32.84 -4.88
N GLN A 63 30.67 32.37 -3.85
CA GLN A 63 31.28 31.63 -2.75
C GLN A 63 31.89 30.29 -3.21
N GLU A 64 31.24 29.60 -4.15
CA GLU A 64 31.76 28.35 -4.71
C GLU A 64 33.01 28.58 -5.58
N ASP A 65 33.07 29.68 -6.33
CA ASP A 65 34.24 30.04 -7.14
C ASP A 65 35.43 30.53 -6.29
N PHE A 66 35.19 31.28 -5.21
CA PHE A 66 36.24 31.67 -4.27
C PHE A 66 36.92 30.46 -3.60
N VAL A 67 36.15 29.42 -3.28
CA VAL A 67 36.65 28.14 -2.73
C VAL A 67 37.42 27.33 -3.79
N ARG A 68 37.13 27.50 -5.08
CA ARG A 68 37.88 26.87 -6.18
C ARG A 68 39.24 27.54 -6.43
N VAL A 69 39.30 28.87 -6.42
CA VAL A 69 40.54 29.62 -6.70
C VAL A 69 41.58 29.45 -5.59
N THR A 70 41.15 29.37 -4.33
CA THR A 70 42.05 29.15 -3.18
C THR A 70 42.71 27.77 -3.17
N ARG A 71 42.15 26.77 -3.86
CA ARG A 71 42.73 25.41 -3.96
C ARG A 71 43.82 25.27 -5.03
N LEU A 72 43.97 26.23 -5.95
CA LEU A 72 44.87 26.12 -7.11
C LEU A 72 46.28 26.72 -6.88
N SER A 73 46.58 27.25 -5.69
CA SER A 73 47.77 28.07 -5.43
C SER A 73 48.91 27.37 -4.65
N SER A 74 49.10 26.05 -4.75
CA SER A 74 50.21 25.34 -4.08
C SER A 74 51.05 24.52 -5.07
N PRO A 75 52.40 24.70 -5.14
CA PRO A 75 53.20 24.17 -6.25
C PRO A 75 53.95 22.85 -5.96
N SER A 76 54.38 22.20 -7.07
CA SER A 76 55.47 21.22 -7.22
C SER A 76 55.05 19.72 -7.11
N GLN A 77 55.46 18.74 -7.95
CA GLN A 77 56.43 18.62 -9.06
C GLN A 77 55.97 17.53 -10.05
N LEU A 78 56.34 17.64 -11.33
CA LEU A 78 56.27 16.60 -12.37
C LEU A 78 57.63 15.87 -12.48
N PRO A 79 57.67 14.60 -12.95
CA PRO A 79 58.11 14.39 -14.35
C PRO A 79 57.44 13.24 -15.14
N THR A 80 57.14 13.57 -16.40
CA THR A 80 57.40 12.85 -17.68
C THR A 80 56.63 11.57 -18.09
N ALA A 81 55.74 11.80 -19.05
CA ALA A 81 55.21 11.03 -20.20
C ALA A 81 55.50 9.53 -20.43
N LEU A 82 54.41 8.75 -20.55
CA LEU A 82 54.19 7.68 -21.54
C LEU A 82 52.74 7.78 -22.10
N SER A 83 52.57 7.31 -23.34
CA SER A 83 51.49 7.63 -24.31
C SER A 83 50.12 6.93 -24.04
N PRO A 84 49.07 7.16 -24.86
CA PRO A 84 47.71 7.43 -24.39
C PRO A 84 46.90 6.17 -24.07
N VAL A 85 46.22 6.16 -22.92
CA VAL A 85 45.17 5.18 -22.63
C VAL A 85 43.84 5.90 -22.46
N SER A 86 42.84 5.36 -23.16
CA SER A 86 41.45 5.77 -23.31
C SER A 86 40.83 6.50 -22.12
N ARG A 87 40.09 7.57 -22.41
CA ARG A 87 39.16 8.23 -21.48
C ARG A 87 37.99 7.29 -21.12
N SER A 88 38.18 6.39 -20.16
CA SER A 88 37.06 5.76 -19.43
C SER A 88 36.66 6.64 -18.26
N GLY A 89 35.36 6.93 -18.15
CA GLY A 89 34.78 7.91 -17.23
C GLY A 89 35.19 7.76 -15.76
N ARG A 90 35.32 8.90 -15.08
CA ARG A 90 35.51 8.98 -13.62
C ARG A 90 34.39 8.20 -12.91
N PRO A 91 34.70 7.28 -11.97
CA PRO A 91 33.69 6.66 -11.13
C PRO A 91 33.00 7.71 -10.26
N LYS A 92 31.65 7.75 -10.24
CA LYS A 92 30.91 8.46 -9.18
C LYS A 92 31.25 7.80 -7.84
N ALA A 93 31.55 8.61 -6.83
CA ALA A 93 31.86 8.11 -5.48
C ALA A 93 30.72 7.19 -4.99
N PRO A 94 31.03 6.04 -4.39
CA PRO A 94 30.03 5.12 -3.85
C PRO A 94 29.30 5.78 -2.68
N ILE A 95 27.99 5.54 -2.59
CA ILE A 95 27.17 6.09 -1.51
C ILE A 95 27.58 5.48 -0.17
N THR A 96 27.50 6.25 0.90
CA THR A 96 27.90 5.80 2.23
C THR A 96 26.87 4.86 2.84
N ILE A 97 27.29 4.03 3.82
CA ILE A 97 26.37 3.16 4.59
C ILE A 97 25.23 3.97 5.22
N PHE A 98 25.54 5.19 5.67
CA PHE A 98 24.57 6.12 6.24
C PHE A 98 23.51 6.56 5.22
N GLU A 99 23.91 6.86 3.98
CA GLU A 99 22.98 7.20 2.89
C GLU A 99 22.11 6.00 2.50
N GLN A 100 22.68 4.79 2.48
CA GLN A 100 21.94 3.56 2.25
C GLN A 100 20.85 3.34 3.31
N ASP A 101 21.18 3.55 4.58
CA ASP A 101 20.21 3.44 5.67
C ASP A 101 19.16 4.54 5.63
N THR A 102 19.52 5.74 5.19
CA THR A 102 18.58 6.85 4.98
C THR A 102 17.53 6.50 3.91
N ILE A 103 17.95 5.83 2.81
CA ILE A 103 17.03 5.31 1.78
C ILE A 103 16.08 4.25 2.38
N ARG A 104 16.61 3.32 3.20
CA ARG A 104 15.80 2.27 3.86
C ARG A 104 14.78 2.87 4.84
N LEU A 105 15.20 3.83 5.66
CA LEU A 105 14.34 4.51 6.62
C LEU A 105 13.23 5.30 5.93
N THR A 106 13.56 6.00 4.85
CA THR A 106 12.57 6.73 4.04
C THR A 106 11.53 5.78 3.44
N PHE A 107 11.95 4.63 2.92
CA PHE A 107 11.05 3.58 2.44
C PHE A 107 10.08 3.11 3.54
N HIS A 108 10.58 2.79 4.74
CA HIS A 108 9.75 2.35 5.86
C HIS A 108 8.83 3.45 6.40
N TYR A 109 9.29 4.70 6.38
CA TYR A 109 8.48 5.86 6.75
C TYR A 109 7.26 6.01 5.84
N LEU A 110 7.43 5.91 4.52
CA LEU A 110 6.30 5.99 3.58
C LEU A 110 5.27 4.89 3.86
N LEU A 111 5.72 3.66 4.14
CA LEU A 111 4.83 2.57 4.52
C LEU A 111 4.09 2.82 5.84
N LYS A 112 4.78 3.35 6.86
CA LYS A 112 4.17 3.72 8.15
C LYS A 112 3.06 4.76 7.97
N ASN A 113 3.23 5.68 7.03
CA ASN A 113 2.29 6.77 6.74
C ASN A 113 1.29 6.42 5.61
N LYS A 114 1.16 5.13 5.26
CA LYS A 114 0.21 4.64 4.23
C LYS A 114 0.42 5.27 2.84
N MET A 115 1.65 5.66 2.52
CA MET A 115 2.04 6.16 1.19
C MET A 115 2.80 5.08 0.42
N TYR A 116 2.59 5.03 -0.90
CA TYR A 116 3.33 4.10 -1.75
C TYR A 116 4.81 4.49 -1.85
N PRO A 117 5.76 3.58 -1.61
CA PRO A 117 7.19 3.87 -1.70
C PRO A 117 7.69 3.77 -3.15
N THR A 118 7.18 4.65 -4.01
CA THR A 118 7.68 4.79 -5.39
C THR A 118 9.05 5.48 -5.40
N ILE A 119 9.82 5.31 -6.49
CA ILE A 119 11.11 6.02 -6.65
C ILE A 119 10.91 7.54 -6.51
N GLU A 120 9.80 8.06 -7.02
CA GLU A 120 9.45 9.47 -6.89
C GLU A 120 9.16 9.86 -5.45
N ASN A 121 8.28 9.15 -4.73
CA ASN A 121 7.96 9.50 -3.35
C ASN A 121 9.18 9.38 -2.43
N ILE A 122 10.06 8.40 -2.68
CA ILE A 122 11.31 8.25 -1.94
C ILE A 122 12.26 9.40 -2.29
N LEU A 123 12.47 9.71 -3.57
CA LEU A 123 13.36 10.79 -3.98
C LEU A 123 12.88 12.16 -3.50
N SER A 124 11.60 12.48 -3.70
CA SER A 124 10.99 13.72 -3.25
C SER A 124 11.13 13.88 -1.74
N ARG A 125 10.94 12.81 -0.96
CA ARG A 125 11.11 12.85 0.49
C ARG A 125 12.58 13.02 0.89
N LEU A 126 13.48 12.25 0.30
CA LEU A 126 14.92 12.35 0.54
C LEU A 126 15.42 13.78 0.28
N LEU A 127 15.04 14.39 -0.84
CA LEU A 127 15.47 15.75 -1.20
C LEU A 127 14.75 16.84 -0.40
N THR A 128 13.55 16.54 0.14
CA THR A 128 12.85 17.47 1.05
C THR A 128 13.53 17.50 2.42
N GLU A 129 13.92 16.35 2.97
CA GLU A 129 14.55 16.26 4.29
C GLU A 129 16.06 16.52 4.24
N TYR A 130 16.70 16.14 3.14
CA TYR A 130 18.14 16.21 2.92
C TYR A 130 18.42 16.79 1.51
N PRO A 131 18.38 18.13 1.35
CA PRO A 131 18.57 18.76 0.04
C PRO A 131 19.92 18.44 -0.63
N GLU A 132 20.94 18.15 0.17
CA GLU A 132 22.28 17.77 -0.28
C GLU A 132 22.48 16.25 -0.43
N PHE A 133 21.40 15.46 -0.40
CA PHE A 133 21.52 14.02 -0.55
C PHE A 133 22.22 13.67 -1.89
N PRO A 134 23.23 12.79 -1.90
CA PRO A 134 24.09 12.56 -3.07
C PRO A 134 23.34 12.00 -4.29
N ILE A 135 22.19 11.35 -4.06
CA ILE A 135 21.31 10.87 -5.11
C ILE A 135 20.22 11.91 -5.41
N GLN A 136 20.42 12.68 -6.47
CA GLN A 136 19.46 13.69 -6.91
C GLN A 136 18.60 13.27 -8.11
N SER A 137 18.90 12.14 -8.75
CA SER A 137 18.15 11.64 -9.91
C SER A 137 17.39 10.37 -9.60
N LYS A 138 16.18 10.25 -10.18
CA LYS A 138 15.33 9.04 -10.11
C LYS A 138 16.11 7.81 -10.58
N THR A 139 16.92 7.94 -11.63
CA THR A 139 17.73 6.86 -12.21
C THR A 139 18.81 6.35 -11.26
N SER A 140 19.54 7.27 -10.61
CA SER A 140 20.57 6.90 -9.64
C SER A 140 19.95 6.24 -8.40
N LEU A 141 18.79 6.74 -7.93
CA LEU A 141 18.06 6.13 -6.81
C LEU A 141 17.58 4.73 -7.14
N ARG A 142 17.02 4.53 -8.34
CA ARG A 142 16.55 3.21 -8.79
C ARG A 142 17.68 2.19 -8.85
N ARG A 143 18.85 2.57 -9.36
CA ARG A 143 20.04 1.70 -9.39
C ARG A 143 20.49 1.33 -7.98
N GLU A 144 20.55 2.32 -7.09
CA GLU A 144 20.96 2.09 -5.72
C GLU A 144 19.97 1.22 -4.95
N MET A 145 18.67 1.47 -5.08
CA MET A 145 17.64 0.63 -4.48
C MET A 145 17.75 -0.83 -4.94
N LYS A 146 18.04 -1.10 -6.22
CA LYS A 146 18.31 -2.46 -6.70
C LYS A 146 19.56 -3.06 -6.05
N ALA A 147 20.63 -2.29 -5.92
CA ALA A 147 21.87 -2.72 -5.25
C ALA A 147 21.64 -3.04 -3.76
N LEU A 148 20.74 -2.29 -3.10
CA LEU A 148 20.31 -2.52 -1.71
C LEU A 148 19.33 -3.70 -1.55
N GLY A 149 19.02 -4.41 -2.63
CA GLY A 149 18.17 -5.60 -2.61
C GLY A 149 16.66 -5.31 -2.72
N PHE A 150 16.26 -4.04 -2.94
CA PHE A 150 14.88 -3.72 -3.23
C PHE A 150 14.49 -4.22 -4.63
N LYS A 151 13.30 -4.81 -4.72
CA LYS A 151 12.75 -5.32 -5.98
C LYS A 151 11.56 -4.46 -6.37
N TYR A 152 11.62 -3.89 -7.57
CA TYR A 152 10.44 -3.32 -8.20
C TYR A 152 9.58 -4.48 -8.72
N ARG A 153 8.31 -4.48 -8.33
CA ARG A 153 7.30 -5.37 -8.90
C ARG A 153 6.11 -4.48 -9.23
N ALA A 154 5.75 -4.40 -10.51
CA ALA A 154 4.47 -3.84 -10.89
C ALA A 154 3.39 -4.52 -10.04
N THR A 155 2.55 -3.75 -9.39
CA THR A 155 1.29 -4.25 -8.88
C THR A 155 0.44 -4.58 -10.10
N LYS A 156 0.69 -5.74 -10.72
CA LYS A 156 -0.33 -6.37 -11.56
C LYS A 156 -1.46 -6.72 -10.60
N GLN A 157 -2.32 -5.75 -10.27
CA GLN A 157 -3.68 -6.11 -9.88
C GLN A 157 -4.22 -6.83 -11.09
N LYS A 158 -4.24 -8.16 -11.00
CA LYS A 158 -4.81 -9.00 -12.03
C LYS A 158 -6.22 -8.47 -12.23
N ARG A 159 -6.54 -8.00 -13.45
CA ARG A 159 -7.89 -7.63 -13.91
C ARG A 159 -8.82 -8.85 -13.96
N LYS A 160 -8.54 -9.87 -13.16
CA LYS A 160 -9.19 -11.16 -13.14
C LYS A 160 -10.67 -11.02 -12.85
N ILE A 161 -11.06 -10.12 -11.94
CA ILE A 161 -12.48 -9.90 -11.66
C ILE A 161 -13.20 -9.30 -12.88
N ASP A 162 -12.60 -8.33 -13.60
CA ASP A 162 -13.16 -7.79 -14.85
C ASP A 162 -13.22 -8.86 -15.96
N GLU A 163 -12.19 -9.68 -16.09
CA GLU A 163 -12.13 -10.81 -17.04
C GLU A 163 -13.24 -11.82 -16.75
N LEU A 164 -13.47 -12.15 -15.47
CA LEU A 164 -14.54 -13.05 -15.06
C LEU A 164 -15.92 -12.46 -15.35
N ARG A 165 -16.14 -11.17 -15.05
CA ARG A 165 -17.39 -10.46 -15.43
C ARG A 165 -17.64 -10.52 -16.93
N SER A 166 -16.61 -10.28 -17.74
CA SER A 166 -16.70 -10.31 -19.20
C SER A 166 -16.87 -11.72 -19.76
N SER A 167 -16.42 -12.74 -19.02
CA SER A 167 -16.47 -14.16 -19.40
C SER A 167 -17.73 -14.88 -18.91
N ASN A 168 -18.77 -14.13 -18.55
CA ASN A 168 -20.06 -14.63 -18.07
C ASN A 168 -19.95 -15.53 -16.82
N PHE A 169 -19.04 -15.20 -15.90
CA PHE A 169 -19.03 -15.84 -14.59
C PHE A 169 -20.10 -15.25 -13.67
N ILE A 170 -20.73 -16.12 -12.89
CA ILE A 170 -21.54 -15.75 -11.74
C ILE A 170 -20.59 -15.46 -10.59
N LEU A 171 -20.61 -14.22 -10.09
CA LEU A 171 -19.69 -13.77 -9.06
C LEU A 171 -20.40 -13.67 -7.72
N TYR A 172 -19.84 -14.37 -6.73
CA TYR A 172 -20.22 -14.24 -5.33
C TYR A 172 -19.06 -13.63 -4.56
N TYR A 173 -19.36 -12.64 -3.72
CA TYR A 173 -18.39 -11.99 -2.86
C TYR A 173 -18.61 -12.44 -1.43
N HIS A 174 -17.53 -12.84 -0.77
CA HIS A 174 -17.51 -13.38 0.57
C HIS A 174 -16.75 -12.45 1.53
N ASP A 175 -17.25 -12.37 2.75
CA ASP A 175 -16.53 -11.89 3.94
C ASP A 175 -17.31 -12.29 5.19
N GLU A 176 -16.63 -12.29 6.33
CA GLU A 176 -17.24 -12.49 7.64
C GLU A 176 -17.46 -11.19 8.40
N THR A 177 -18.51 -11.17 9.22
CA THR A 177 -18.72 -10.07 10.16
C THR A 177 -19.18 -10.54 11.51
N TRP A 178 -19.02 -9.67 12.51
CA TRP A 178 -19.43 -9.94 13.89
C TRP A 178 -20.40 -8.87 14.36
N LEU A 179 -21.50 -9.31 14.98
CA LEU A 179 -22.44 -8.46 15.70
C LEU A 179 -22.31 -8.72 17.20
N SER A 180 -22.15 -7.66 18.00
CA SER A 180 -22.16 -7.78 19.45
C SER A 180 -23.58 -7.62 20.00
N LYS A 181 -23.91 -8.34 21.08
CA LYS A 181 -25.17 -8.09 21.83
C LYS A 181 -25.36 -6.61 22.22
N ASN A 182 -24.26 -5.88 22.35
CA ASN A 182 -24.21 -4.49 22.79
C ASN A 182 -24.13 -3.48 21.61
N GLU A 183 -24.45 -3.87 20.37
CA GLU A 183 -24.48 -2.93 19.24
C GLU A 183 -25.54 -1.85 19.49
N GLU A 184 -25.11 -0.60 19.74
CA GLU A 184 -25.99 0.52 20.10
C GLU A 184 -25.73 1.78 19.27
N LYS A 185 -26.71 2.69 19.21
CA LYS A 185 -26.48 4.06 18.75
C LYS A 185 -25.58 4.81 19.73
N THR A 186 -24.58 5.51 19.19
CA THR A 186 -23.64 6.31 20.00
C THR A 186 -24.20 7.67 20.43
N ALA A 187 -25.24 8.17 19.76
CA ALA A 187 -25.88 9.44 20.06
C ALA A 187 -27.40 9.26 20.24
N ILE A 188 -27.90 9.59 21.44
CA ILE A 188 -29.32 9.55 21.80
C ILE A 188 -29.67 10.79 22.64
N TRP A 189 -30.90 11.27 22.51
CA TRP A 189 -31.47 12.29 23.41
C TRP A 189 -31.99 11.63 24.68
N PHE A 190 -31.82 12.30 25.81
CA PHE A 190 -32.35 11.92 27.12
C PHE A 190 -33.05 13.13 27.74
N ASP A 191 -33.98 12.88 28.66
CA ASP A 191 -34.66 13.98 29.34
C ASP A 191 -33.70 14.75 30.27
N ALA A 192 -34.16 15.89 30.79
CA ALA A 192 -33.36 16.75 31.67
C ALA A 192 -32.86 16.05 32.95
N ASN A 193 -33.47 14.92 33.32
CA ASN A 193 -33.15 14.13 34.50
C ASN A 193 -32.29 12.89 34.16
N GLY A 194 -31.98 12.65 32.89
CA GLY A 194 -31.21 11.50 32.43
C GLY A 194 -32.02 10.21 32.22
N TYR A 195 -33.35 10.25 32.29
CA TYR A 195 -34.21 9.12 31.92
C TYR A 195 -34.36 9.02 30.39
N GLY A 196 -34.63 7.79 29.91
CA GLY A 196 -34.67 7.45 28.47
C GLY A 196 -33.36 6.84 27.94
N ARG A 197 -32.33 6.69 28.78
CA ARG A 197 -31.11 5.97 28.41
C ARG A 197 -31.36 4.46 28.36
N LEU A 198 -31.34 3.88 27.16
CA LEU A 198 -31.21 2.43 27.00
C LEU A 198 -29.87 1.98 27.64
N ARG A 199 -29.92 0.94 28.48
CA ARG A 199 -28.81 0.56 29.39
C ARG A 199 -27.47 0.45 28.66
N LYS A 200 -26.42 1.07 29.21
CA LYS A 200 -25.04 0.82 28.79
C LYS A 200 -24.53 -0.46 29.45
N SER A 201 -24.56 -1.58 28.74
CA SER A 201 -23.85 -2.78 29.18
C SER A 201 -22.32 -2.55 29.10
N VAL A 202 -21.59 -2.86 30.16
CA VAL A 202 -20.14 -2.72 30.22
C VAL A 202 -19.48 -4.07 29.88
N GLY A 203 -18.60 -4.11 28.87
CA GLY A 203 -17.77 -5.28 28.54
C GLY A 203 -17.92 -5.80 27.11
N LYS A 204 -16.97 -6.66 26.68
CA LYS A 204 -17.08 -7.43 25.43
C LYS A 204 -18.10 -8.55 25.64
N GLY A 205 -19.36 -8.29 25.31
CA GLY A 205 -20.42 -9.32 25.35
C GLY A 205 -20.22 -10.41 24.30
N PRO A 206 -20.99 -11.51 24.39
CA PRO A 206 -21.03 -12.54 23.36
C PRO A 206 -21.42 -11.93 22.00
N ARG A 207 -21.01 -12.61 20.93
CA ARG A 207 -21.11 -12.12 19.55
C ARG A 207 -21.78 -13.16 18.66
N LEU A 208 -22.45 -12.68 17.63
CA LEU A 208 -22.87 -13.45 16.48
C LEU A 208 -21.76 -13.34 15.43
N ALA A 209 -21.25 -14.46 14.90
CA ALA A 209 -20.48 -14.49 13.68
C ALA A 209 -21.41 -14.78 12.50
N ILE A 210 -21.14 -14.12 11.38
CA ILE A 210 -21.91 -14.24 10.15
C ILE A 210 -20.92 -14.41 9.00
N SER A 211 -21.05 -15.48 8.24
CA SER A 211 -20.39 -15.67 6.95
C SER A 211 -21.46 -15.65 5.86
N GLY A 212 -21.22 -14.87 4.81
CA GLY A 212 -22.23 -14.69 3.77
C GLY A 212 -21.63 -14.51 2.39
N LEU A 213 -22.38 -14.96 1.40
CA LEU A 213 -22.11 -14.67 -0.01
C LEU A 213 -23.10 -13.63 -0.51
N ILE A 214 -22.62 -12.58 -1.15
CA ILE A 214 -23.44 -11.57 -1.84
C ILE A 214 -23.13 -11.56 -3.33
N SER A 215 -24.17 -11.41 -4.14
CA SER A 215 -24.06 -11.15 -5.58
C SER A 215 -24.80 -9.86 -5.92
N VAL A 216 -24.78 -9.45 -7.19
CA VAL A 216 -25.61 -8.33 -7.67
C VAL A 216 -27.11 -8.52 -7.41
N ASN A 217 -27.55 -9.76 -7.16
CA ASN A 217 -28.94 -10.10 -6.87
C ASN A 217 -29.27 -10.12 -5.36
N GLY A 218 -28.34 -9.73 -4.49
CA GLY A 218 -28.50 -9.81 -3.04
C GLY A 218 -27.72 -10.95 -2.40
N PHE A 219 -27.99 -11.17 -1.11
CA PHE A 219 -27.38 -12.26 -0.35
C PHE A 219 -27.89 -13.62 -0.81
N HIS A 220 -26.98 -14.58 -0.90
CA HIS A 220 -27.34 -15.97 -1.11
C HIS A 220 -27.74 -16.60 0.23
N LEU A 221 -29.04 -16.51 0.54
CA LEU A 221 -29.56 -16.87 1.86
C LEU A 221 -29.29 -18.33 2.27
N ARG A 222 -29.27 -19.26 1.30
CA ARG A 222 -29.03 -20.69 1.57
C ARG A 222 -27.61 -21.03 2.01
N SER A 223 -26.64 -20.14 1.77
CA SER A 223 -25.26 -20.33 2.23
C SER A 223 -24.91 -19.47 3.44
N LEU A 224 -25.87 -18.75 4.02
CA LEU A 224 -25.60 -17.98 5.23
C LEU A 224 -25.23 -18.93 6.36
N ASP A 225 -24.15 -18.60 7.03
CA ASP A 225 -23.72 -19.27 8.26
C ASP A 225 -23.71 -18.24 9.38
N ILE A 226 -24.64 -18.41 10.32
CA ILE A 226 -24.87 -17.50 11.42
C ILE A 226 -24.82 -18.33 12.70
N PHE A 227 -23.87 -18.02 13.58
CA PHE A 227 -23.73 -18.73 14.84
C PHE A 227 -23.20 -17.82 15.95
N LYS A 228 -23.52 -18.19 17.18
CA LYS A 228 -22.99 -17.52 18.36
C LYS A 228 -21.55 -17.93 18.59
N CYS A 229 -20.65 -16.97 18.71
CA CYS A 229 -19.29 -17.22 19.18
C CYS A 229 -19.26 -17.43 20.69
N ASP A 230 -18.67 -18.54 21.12
CA ASP A 230 -18.34 -18.84 22.51
C ASP A 230 -16.93 -19.46 22.61
N GLU A 231 -16.56 -20.00 23.77
CA GLU A 231 -15.24 -20.61 23.98
C GLU A 231 -15.02 -21.88 23.16
N LEU A 232 -16.10 -22.54 22.71
CA LEU A 232 -16.07 -23.80 21.97
C LEU A 232 -16.25 -23.58 20.45
N HIS A 233 -17.00 -22.54 20.07
CA HIS A 233 -17.36 -22.24 18.69
C HIS A 233 -16.86 -20.86 18.30
N SER A 234 -15.85 -20.83 17.45
CA SER A 234 -15.33 -19.61 16.84
C SER A 234 -15.00 -19.89 15.37
N MET A 235 -14.93 -18.83 14.56
CA MET A 235 -14.53 -18.99 13.16
C MET A 235 -13.08 -19.48 13.11
N ASP A 236 -12.89 -20.73 12.70
CA ASP A 236 -11.59 -21.33 12.46
C ASP A 236 -11.50 -21.89 11.03
N ASN A 237 -10.30 -22.34 10.63
CA ASN A 237 -10.11 -22.86 9.29
C ASN A 237 -10.92 -24.14 9.01
N ASN A 238 -11.15 -25.01 10.00
CA ASN A 238 -11.87 -26.26 9.76
C ASN A 238 -13.35 -25.98 9.51
N HIS A 239 -13.95 -25.11 10.34
CA HIS A 239 -15.31 -24.62 10.18
C HIS A 239 -15.47 -23.93 8.83
N PHE A 240 -14.56 -23.00 8.50
CA PHE A 240 -14.59 -22.30 7.22
C PHE A 240 -14.51 -23.24 6.01
N VAL A 241 -13.62 -24.23 6.05
CA VAL A 241 -13.49 -25.22 4.97
C VAL A 241 -14.76 -26.05 4.81
N ALA A 242 -15.37 -26.49 5.92
CA ALA A 242 -16.63 -27.24 5.89
C ALA A 242 -17.78 -26.40 5.32
N TRP A 243 -17.87 -25.14 5.75
CA TRP A 243 -18.85 -24.18 5.22
C TRP A 243 -18.66 -23.93 3.71
N MET A 244 -17.42 -23.73 3.26
CA MET A 244 -17.10 -23.54 1.84
C MET A 244 -17.43 -24.77 0.99
N ASP A 245 -17.19 -25.99 1.49
CA ASP A 245 -17.55 -27.24 0.80
C ASP A 245 -19.08 -27.33 0.59
N SER A 246 -19.84 -27.13 1.67
CA SER A 246 -21.31 -27.13 1.65
C SER A 246 -21.88 -26.05 0.73
N THR A 247 -21.32 -24.84 0.82
CA THR A 247 -21.69 -23.69 -0.01
C THR A 247 -21.40 -23.94 -1.49
N ALA A 248 -20.22 -24.45 -1.82
CA ALA A 248 -19.84 -24.76 -3.19
C ALA A 248 -20.73 -25.85 -3.81
N SER A 249 -21.07 -26.89 -3.03
CA SER A 249 -22.03 -27.92 -3.42
C SER A 249 -23.42 -27.34 -3.72
N THR A 250 -23.91 -26.47 -2.83
CA THR A 250 -25.20 -25.78 -2.97
C THR A 250 -25.23 -24.92 -4.23
N LEU A 251 -24.24 -24.03 -4.42
CA LEU A 251 -24.13 -23.20 -5.62
C LEU A 251 -24.08 -24.04 -6.91
N ARG A 252 -23.35 -25.17 -6.88
CA ARG A 252 -23.26 -26.04 -8.05
C ARG A 252 -24.58 -26.74 -8.36
N SER A 253 -25.32 -27.17 -7.33
CA SER A 253 -26.65 -27.76 -7.50
C SER A 253 -27.63 -26.77 -8.13
N GLU A 254 -27.58 -25.51 -7.71
CA GLU A 254 -28.50 -24.45 -8.16
C GLU A 254 -28.24 -23.98 -9.59
N HIS A 255 -26.97 -23.74 -9.93
CA HIS A 255 -26.59 -23.18 -11.23
C HIS A 255 -26.31 -24.25 -12.30
N GLY A 256 -26.23 -25.51 -11.90
CA GLY A 256 -25.94 -26.63 -12.81
C GLY A 256 -24.47 -26.72 -13.22
N LYS A 257 -24.09 -27.79 -13.93
CA LYS A 257 -22.67 -28.11 -14.24
C LYS A 257 -22.00 -27.17 -15.24
N SER A 258 -22.77 -26.52 -16.12
CA SER A 258 -22.25 -25.64 -17.18
C SER A 258 -21.95 -24.22 -16.71
N ALA A 259 -22.51 -23.80 -15.58
CA ALA A 259 -22.30 -22.45 -15.07
C ALA A 259 -20.84 -22.23 -14.63
N LYS A 260 -20.28 -21.10 -15.05
CA LYS A 260 -19.00 -20.60 -14.57
C LYS A 260 -19.24 -19.77 -13.32
N ILE A 261 -18.66 -20.18 -12.20
CA ILE A 261 -18.91 -19.54 -10.89
C ILE A 261 -17.56 -19.20 -10.28
N ALA A 262 -17.45 -18.02 -9.71
CA ALA A 262 -16.31 -17.62 -8.92
C ALA A 262 -16.73 -17.02 -7.58
N ILE A 263 -16.01 -17.37 -6.52
CA ILE A 263 -16.15 -16.79 -5.19
C ILE A 263 -14.95 -15.86 -4.98
N ILE A 264 -15.24 -14.59 -4.73
CA ILE A 264 -14.27 -13.53 -4.43
C ILE A 264 -14.20 -13.37 -2.92
N MET A 265 -13.00 -13.46 -2.33
CA MET A 265 -12.81 -13.31 -0.89
C MET A 265 -11.53 -12.54 -0.54
N ASP A 266 -11.36 -12.18 0.73
CA ASP A 266 -10.17 -11.50 1.24
C ASP A 266 -8.95 -12.44 1.40
N ASN A 267 -7.88 -11.97 2.04
CA ASN A 267 -6.70 -12.78 2.34
C ASN A 267 -6.55 -13.10 3.83
N ALA A 268 -7.63 -13.34 4.56
CA ALA A 268 -7.55 -13.78 5.96
C ALA A 268 -6.66 -15.02 6.10
N THR A 269 -6.01 -15.17 7.26
CA THR A 269 -5.04 -16.25 7.49
C THR A 269 -5.69 -17.63 7.40
N TRP A 270 -6.93 -17.78 7.89
CA TRP A 270 -7.68 -19.03 7.81
C TRP A 270 -8.21 -19.33 6.41
N HIS A 271 -8.38 -18.35 5.52
CA HIS A 271 -8.67 -18.56 4.08
C HIS A 271 -7.47 -19.11 3.30
N ASN A 272 -6.27 -18.98 3.87
CA ASN A 272 -5.00 -19.21 3.19
C ASN A 272 -4.18 -20.35 3.81
N LYS A 273 -4.84 -21.30 4.49
CA LYS A 273 -4.16 -22.50 4.97
C LYS A 273 -3.75 -23.37 3.79
N LEU A 274 -2.44 -23.62 3.70
CA LEU A 274 -1.84 -24.45 2.66
C LEU A 274 -2.20 -25.92 2.86
N THR A 275 -2.25 -26.66 1.77
CA THR A 275 -2.29 -28.12 1.82
C THR A 275 -0.99 -28.67 2.44
N PRO A 276 -1.01 -29.85 3.08
CA PRO A 276 0.21 -30.47 3.61
C PRO A 276 1.31 -30.65 2.55
N GLU A 277 0.91 -30.83 1.28
CA GLU A 277 1.80 -30.96 0.15
C GLU A 277 2.49 -29.63 -0.22
N SER A 278 1.82 -28.50 -0.03
CA SER A 278 2.36 -27.17 -0.32
C SER A 278 2.93 -26.42 0.89
N GLU A 279 2.79 -26.96 2.10
CA GLU A 279 3.27 -26.29 3.32
C GLU A 279 4.81 -26.27 3.39
N PRO A 280 5.45 -25.08 3.56
CA PRO A 280 6.88 -24.98 3.73
C PRO A 280 7.34 -25.47 5.11
N PRO A 281 8.56 -26.01 5.24
CA PRO A 281 9.09 -26.35 6.56
C PRO A 281 9.26 -25.11 7.42
N LYS A 282 8.91 -25.23 8.71
CA LYS A 282 8.99 -24.12 9.67
C LYS A 282 10.35 -24.11 10.35
N ARG A 283 10.88 -22.92 10.66
CA ARG A 283 12.15 -22.78 11.42
C ARG A 283 12.13 -23.49 12.76
N ALA A 284 10.94 -23.63 13.38
CA ALA A 284 10.75 -24.34 14.64
C ALA A 284 10.82 -25.88 14.51
N TRP A 285 10.71 -26.45 13.30
CA TRP A 285 10.74 -27.91 13.12
C TRP A 285 12.09 -28.51 13.55
N LYS A 286 12.05 -29.75 14.04
CA LYS A 286 13.26 -30.54 14.28
C LYS A 286 13.96 -30.83 12.95
N LYS A 287 15.28 -31.02 12.97
CA LYS A 287 16.09 -31.34 11.76
C LYS A 287 15.49 -32.54 11.00
N GLN A 288 15.09 -33.58 11.73
CA GLN A 288 14.49 -34.78 11.15
C GLN A 288 13.21 -34.49 10.35
N LEU A 289 12.29 -33.67 10.88
CA LEU A 289 11.05 -33.33 10.17
C LEU A 289 11.31 -32.59 8.84
N ILE A 290 12.38 -31.80 8.77
CA ILE A 290 12.78 -31.11 7.54
C ILE A 290 13.39 -32.12 6.55
N ALA A 291 14.19 -33.08 7.05
CA ALA A 291 14.72 -34.18 6.25
C ALA A 291 13.60 -35.09 5.71
N ASP A 292 12.60 -35.40 6.52
CA ASP A 292 11.41 -36.16 6.13
C ASP A 292 10.61 -35.40 5.05
N TRP A 293 10.46 -34.08 5.20
CA TRP A 293 9.80 -33.22 4.21
C TRP A 293 10.51 -33.24 2.85
N LEU A 294 11.86 -33.20 2.85
CA LEU A 294 12.69 -33.30 1.64
C LEU A 294 12.59 -34.70 1.01
N THR A 295 12.63 -35.74 1.84
CA THR A 295 12.55 -37.15 1.43
C THR A 295 11.20 -37.46 0.78
N ALA A 296 10.09 -37.04 1.39
CA ALA A 296 8.74 -37.17 0.86
C ALA A 296 8.58 -36.52 -0.53
N ARG A 297 9.40 -35.50 -0.82
CA ARG A 297 9.44 -34.77 -2.10
C ARG A 297 10.54 -35.25 -3.03
N LYS A 298 11.24 -36.34 -2.69
CA LYS A 298 12.34 -36.93 -3.46
C LYS A 298 13.48 -35.94 -3.73
N ILE A 299 13.69 -34.97 -2.83
CA ILE A 299 14.79 -34.01 -2.90
C ILE A 299 15.98 -34.63 -2.19
N LYS A 300 17.09 -34.80 -2.92
CA LYS A 300 18.34 -35.34 -2.37
C LYS A 300 18.99 -34.33 -1.43
N PHE A 301 19.50 -34.81 -0.29
CA PHE A 301 20.27 -34.04 0.67
C PHE A 301 21.31 -34.95 1.32
N GLU A 302 22.40 -34.37 1.80
CA GLU A 302 23.47 -35.12 2.45
C GLU A 302 23.25 -35.21 3.96
N SER A 303 23.64 -36.33 4.57
CA SER A 303 23.40 -36.60 6.01
C SER A 303 24.10 -35.59 6.94
N TYR A 304 25.23 -35.03 6.49
CA TYR A 304 26.00 -34.03 7.24
C TYR A 304 25.39 -32.62 7.18
N MET A 305 24.44 -32.34 6.28
CA MET A 305 23.84 -31.01 6.15
C MET A 305 23.22 -30.57 7.47
N THR A 306 23.48 -29.34 7.87
CA THR A 306 22.94 -28.69 9.06
C THR A 306 21.47 -28.33 8.86
N LYS A 307 20.75 -28.06 9.95
CA LYS A 307 19.33 -27.64 9.88
C LYS A 307 19.13 -26.37 9.00
N PRO A 308 19.96 -25.32 9.09
CA PRO A 308 19.87 -24.17 8.18
C PRO A 308 20.03 -24.53 6.71
N GLU A 309 21.00 -25.40 6.37
CA GLU A 309 21.23 -25.84 4.99
C GLU A 309 20.05 -26.65 4.44
N LEU A 310 19.47 -27.55 5.24
CA LEU A 310 18.25 -28.28 4.86
C LEU A 310 17.05 -27.35 4.66
N ILE A 311 16.90 -26.32 5.50
CA ILE A 311 15.87 -25.28 5.30
C ILE A 311 16.12 -24.55 3.99
N GLN A 312 17.33 -24.06 3.74
CA GLN A 312 17.65 -23.34 2.50
C GLN A 312 17.36 -24.19 1.26
N LEU A 313 17.71 -25.48 1.29
CA LEU A 313 17.42 -26.42 0.22
C LEU A 313 15.90 -26.59 0.02
N ALA A 314 15.14 -26.74 1.10
CA ALA A 314 13.68 -26.85 1.02
C ALA A 314 13.03 -25.57 0.47
N PHE A 315 13.50 -24.40 0.90
CA PHE A 315 13.01 -23.10 0.41
C PHE A 315 13.33 -22.87 -1.08
N SER A 316 14.42 -23.45 -1.57
CA SER A 316 14.80 -23.40 -2.99
C SER A 316 13.96 -24.34 -3.87
N ASN A 317 13.26 -25.30 -3.25
CA ASN A 317 12.44 -26.32 -3.92
C ASN A 317 10.97 -26.26 -3.46
N LEU A 318 10.46 -25.07 -3.10
CA LEU A 318 9.07 -24.93 -2.70
C LEU A 318 8.13 -25.22 -3.87
N PRO A 319 7.11 -26.08 -3.67
CA PRO A 319 6.08 -26.28 -4.68
C PRO A 319 5.23 -25.00 -4.84
N PRO A 320 4.45 -24.92 -5.93
CA PRO A 320 3.37 -23.93 -6.02
C PRO A 320 2.46 -24.01 -4.79
N LYS A 321 1.99 -22.84 -4.33
CA LYS A 321 1.06 -22.76 -3.21
C LYS A 321 -0.29 -23.30 -3.62
N GLU A 322 -0.74 -24.34 -2.95
CA GLU A 322 -2.11 -24.86 -3.02
C GLU A 322 -2.79 -24.64 -1.66
N PHE A 323 -4.00 -24.10 -1.68
CA PHE A 323 -4.78 -23.83 -0.48
C PHE A 323 -5.88 -24.87 -0.32
N ILE A 324 -6.17 -25.26 0.92
CA ILE A 324 -7.15 -26.30 1.22
C ILE A 324 -8.54 -25.92 0.68
N VAL A 325 -8.95 -24.67 0.90
CA VAL A 325 -10.25 -24.14 0.46
C VAL A 325 -10.37 -24.20 -1.06
N ASP A 326 -9.35 -23.76 -1.80
CA ASP A 326 -9.33 -23.79 -3.25
C ASP A 326 -9.49 -25.22 -3.78
N LYS A 327 -8.77 -26.18 -3.18
CA LYS A 327 -8.86 -27.60 -3.56
C LYS A 327 -10.25 -28.18 -3.29
N VAL A 328 -10.87 -27.80 -2.18
CA VAL A 328 -12.23 -28.24 -1.80
C VAL A 328 -13.27 -27.68 -2.77
N VAL A 329 -13.22 -26.38 -3.05
CA VAL A 329 -14.19 -25.69 -3.90
C VAL A 329 -14.01 -26.06 -5.39
N ASN A 330 -12.77 -26.32 -5.81
CA ASN A 330 -12.46 -26.73 -7.19
C ASN A 330 -13.08 -28.09 -7.56
N LYS A 331 -13.41 -28.98 -6.59
CA LYS A 331 -14.18 -30.22 -6.84
C LYS A 331 -15.53 -29.94 -7.50
N TYR A 332 -16.09 -28.76 -7.25
CA TYR A 332 -17.35 -28.29 -7.83
C TYR A 332 -17.14 -27.39 -9.05
N ASN A 333 -15.94 -27.31 -9.63
CA ASN A 333 -15.60 -26.44 -10.75
C ASN A 333 -15.92 -24.95 -10.49
N ILE A 334 -15.68 -24.50 -9.25
CA ILE A 334 -15.85 -23.11 -8.81
C ILE A 334 -14.47 -22.50 -8.61
N GLU A 335 -14.26 -21.30 -9.14
CA GLU A 335 -12.98 -20.59 -9.02
C GLU A 335 -12.94 -19.73 -7.74
N ILE A 336 -11.84 -19.79 -6.99
CA ILE A 336 -11.57 -18.88 -5.88
C ILE A 336 -10.70 -17.73 -6.37
N VAL A 337 -11.15 -16.49 -6.14
CA VAL A 337 -10.38 -15.28 -6.41
C VAL A 337 -10.18 -14.50 -5.13
N ARG A 338 -8.94 -14.13 -4.85
CA ARG A 338 -8.62 -13.30 -3.69
C ARG A 338 -8.43 -11.86 -4.13
N ILE A 339 -9.10 -10.91 -3.49
CA ILE A 339 -8.88 -9.48 -3.73
C ILE A 339 -7.46 -9.08 -3.29
N PRO A 340 -6.90 -7.97 -3.78
CA PRO A 340 -5.62 -7.46 -3.30
C PRO A 340 -5.64 -7.20 -1.78
N ILE A 341 -4.53 -7.55 -1.11
CA ILE A 341 -4.37 -7.37 0.35
C ILE A 341 -4.57 -5.90 0.73
N LYS A 342 -5.37 -5.63 1.78
CA LYS A 342 -5.74 -4.28 2.28
C LYS A 342 -6.62 -3.45 1.34
N HIS A 343 -7.29 -4.06 0.37
CA HIS A 343 -8.26 -3.38 -0.50
C HIS A 343 -9.70 -3.85 -0.23
N CYS A 344 -10.15 -3.85 1.02
CA CYS A 344 -11.54 -4.21 1.37
C CYS A 344 -12.60 -3.32 0.68
N VAL A 345 -12.22 -2.10 0.26
CA VAL A 345 -13.05 -1.22 -0.57
C VAL A 345 -13.48 -1.85 -1.91
N LEU A 346 -12.79 -2.90 -2.35
CA LEU A 346 -13.11 -3.68 -3.54
C LEU A 346 -14.06 -4.86 -3.28
N ASN A 347 -14.55 -5.00 -2.04
CA ASN A 347 -15.46 -6.06 -1.64
C ASN A 347 -16.84 -5.47 -1.28
N PRO A 348 -17.90 -5.68 -2.09
CA PRO A 348 -19.21 -5.06 -1.86
C PRO A 348 -19.89 -5.55 -0.58
N VAL A 349 -19.54 -6.74 -0.10
CA VAL A 349 -20.08 -7.30 1.14
C VAL A 349 -19.72 -6.46 2.38
N GLU A 350 -18.59 -5.75 2.37
CA GLU A 350 -18.16 -4.86 3.46
C GLU A 350 -19.13 -3.69 3.64
N LEU A 351 -19.64 -3.16 2.52
CA LEU A 351 -20.67 -2.12 2.53
C LEU A 351 -22.01 -2.66 3.03
N ALA A 352 -22.35 -3.90 2.65
CA ALA A 352 -23.53 -4.59 3.14
C ALA A 352 -23.43 -4.81 4.66
N TRP A 353 -22.28 -5.23 5.18
CA TRP A 353 -22.01 -5.36 6.62
C TRP A 353 -22.09 -4.04 7.37
N ALA A 354 -21.62 -2.94 6.77
CA ALA A 354 -21.82 -1.61 7.35
C ALA A 354 -23.32 -1.27 7.45
N GLY A 355 -24.11 -1.60 6.41
CA GLY A 355 -25.56 -1.46 6.39
C GLY A 355 -26.26 -2.27 7.47
N LEU A 356 -25.95 -3.57 7.56
CA LEU A 356 -26.47 -4.48 8.59
C LEU A 356 -26.19 -3.95 10.00
N LYS A 357 -24.94 -3.60 10.28
CA LYS A 357 -24.55 -3.07 11.60
C LYS A 357 -25.27 -1.77 11.92
N SER A 358 -25.46 -0.89 10.93
CA SER A 358 -26.24 0.33 11.10
C SER A 358 -27.69 0.04 11.44
N TYR A 359 -28.32 -0.90 10.74
CA TYR A 359 -29.70 -1.33 10.99
C TYR A 359 -29.87 -1.91 12.40
N VAL A 360 -29.00 -2.86 12.79
CA VAL A 360 -29.03 -3.47 14.12
C VAL A 360 -28.86 -2.42 15.22
N ARG A 361 -27.93 -1.46 15.10
CA ARG A 361 -27.75 -0.37 16.08
C ARG A 361 -28.99 0.51 16.23
N GLN A 362 -29.79 0.65 15.18
CA GLN A 362 -31.00 1.48 15.20
C GLN A 362 -32.17 0.77 15.89
N GLN A 363 -32.23 -0.57 15.81
CA GLN A 363 -33.34 -1.37 16.29
C GLN A 363 -33.04 -2.13 17.61
N ASN A 364 -31.77 -2.29 17.98
CA ASN A 364 -31.38 -3.03 19.17
C ASN A 364 -31.69 -2.26 20.45
N VAL A 365 -32.84 -2.58 21.05
CA VAL A 365 -33.30 -2.01 22.32
C VAL A 365 -33.29 -3.02 23.48
N GLN A 366 -33.18 -4.32 23.16
CA GLN A 366 -33.27 -5.42 24.11
C GLN A 366 -31.91 -5.99 24.53
N PHE A 367 -30.84 -5.73 23.76
CA PHE A 367 -29.45 -6.07 24.08
C PHE A 367 -29.19 -7.55 24.37
N ASN A 368 -29.93 -8.44 23.70
CA ASN A 368 -29.70 -9.88 23.73
C ASN A 368 -29.42 -10.42 22.32
N LEU A 369 -28.80 -11.59 22.24
CA LEU A 369 -28.35 -12.14 20.97
C LEU A 369 -29.47 -12.69 20.09
N ASN A 370 -30.55 -13.20 20.68
CA ASN A 370 -31.66 -13.78 19.91
C ASN A 370 -32.34 -12.69 19.08
N ASP A 371 -32.55 -11.52 19.67
CA ASP A 371 -33.13 -10.37 18.95
C ASP A 371 -32.19 -9.84 17.88
N ILE A 372 -30.87 -9.83 18.15
CA ILE A 372 -29.89 -9.47 17.12
C ILE A 372 -29.89 -10.46 15.96
N GLU A 373 -29.98 -11.76 16.24
CA GLU A 373 -30.08 -12.79 15.22
C GLU A 373 -31.36 -12.63 14.40
N GLN A 374 -32.49 -12.31 15.03
CA GLN A 374 -33.73 -12.00 14.31
C GLN A 374 -33.55 -10.77 13.40
N LEU A 375 -33.07 -9.65 13.94
CA LEU A 375 -32.81 -8.42 13.16
C LEU A 375 -31.82 -8.67 12.01
N CYS A 376 -30.83 -9.53 12.24
CA CYS A 376 -29.87 -9.93 11.23
C CYS A 376 -30.55 -10.68 10.08
N ASN A 377 -31.34 -11.71 10.39
CA ASN A 377 -32.08 -12.49 9.40
C ASN A 377 -33.08 -11.62 8.62
N GLU A 378 -33.81 -10.73 9.29
CA GLU A 378 -34.75 -9.79 8.66
C GLU A 378 -34.03 -8.89 7.65
N TRP A 379 -32.90 -8.29 8.04
CA TRP A 379 -32.13 -7.41 7.17
C TRP A 379 -31.50 -8.15 5.98
N LEU A 380 -30.92 -9.32 6.23
CA LEU A 380 -30.31 -10.17 5.19
C LEU A 380 -31.34 -10.57 4.13
N ALA A 381 -32.55 -10.97 4.57
CA ALA A 381 -33.65 -11.32 3.67
C ALA A 381 -34.19 -10.12 2.89
N ALA A 382 -34.21 -8.92 3.49
CA ALA A 382 -34.63 -7.69 2.83
C ALA A 382 -33.59 -7.12 1.85
N CYS A 383 -32.32 -7.54 1.96
CA CYS A 383 -31.23 -7.08 1.10
C CYS A 383 -31.25 -7.77 -0.28
N GLY A 384 -32.24 -7.37 -1.09
CA GLY A 384 -32.42 -7.83 -2.46
C GLY A 384 -31.56 -7.09 -3.51
N PRO A 385 -31.86 -7.30 -4.81
CA PRO A 385 -31.07 -6.77 -5.93
C PRO A 385 -30.91 -5.24 -5.92
N GLU A 386 -31.94 -4.49 -5.51
CA GLU A 386 -31.88 -3.03 -5.48
C GLU A 386 -30.78 -2.54 -4.50
N HIS A 387 -30.77 -3.07 -3.28
CA HIS A 387 -29.74 -2.74 -2.28
C HIS A 387 -28.35 -3.19 -2.74
N ALA A 388 -28.24 -4.44 -3.20
CA ALA A 388 -26.97 -5.00 -3.67
C ALA A 388 -26.38 -4.17 -4.82
N SER A 389 -27.18 -3.79 -5.82
CA SER A 389 -26.71 -3.01 -6.96
C SER A 389 -26.01 -1.71 -6.56
N ARG A 390 -26.44 -1.06 -5.47
CA ARG A 390 -25.81 0.17 -4.95
C ARG A 390 -24.43 -0.10 -4.35
N TYR A 391 -24.26 -1.22 -3.64
CA TYR A 391 -22.96 -1.64 -3.10
C TYR A 391 -21.98 -1.97 -4.23
N PHE A 392 -22.45 -2.72 -5.23
CA PHE A 392 -21.63 -3.07 -6.40
C PHE A 392 -21.26 -1.84 -7.23
N ALA A 393 -22.20 -0.91 -7.47
CA ALA A 393 -21.92 0.35 -8.16
C ALA A 393 -20.85 1.19 -7.43
N HIS A 394 -20.86 1.20 -6.09
CA HIS A 394 -19.83 1.85 -5.30
C HIS A 394 -18.45 1.21 -5.51
N VAL A 395 -18.38 -0.13 -5.49
CA VAL A 395 -17.15 -0.87 -5.74
C VAL A 395 -16.63 -0.61 -7.16
N TYR A 396 -17.49 -0.64 -8.17
CA TYR A 396 -17.10 -0.38 -9.56
C TYR A 396 -16.52 1.03 -9.73
N LYS A 397 -17.05 2.04 -9.03
CA LYS A 397 -16.47 3.38 -9.04
C LYS A 397 -15.05 3.40 -8.47
N HIS A 398 -14.79 2.65 -7.39
CA HIS A 398 -13.43 2.51 -6.84
C HIS A 398 -12.52 1.76 -7.79
N GLU A 399 -12.99 0.65 -8.38
CA GLU A 399 -12.23 -0.10 -9.39
C GLU A 399 -11.82 0.79 -10.57
N GLU A 400 -12.73 1.59 -11.13
CA GLU A 400 -12.40 2.53 -12.21
C GLU A 400 -11.39 3.60 -11.76
N THR A 401 -11.51 4.07 -10.52
CA THR A 401 -10.53 5.02 -9.94
C THR A 401 -9.14 4.38 -9.88
N PHE A 402 -9.03 3.12 -9.42
CA PHE A 402 -7.76 2.39 -9.42
C PHE A 402 -7.25 2.12 -10.83
N LYS A 403 -8.11 1.77 -11.79
CA LYS A 403 -7.71 1.56 -13.20
C LYS A 403 -7.15 2.82 -13.84
N ILE A 404 -7.77 3.97 -13.60
CA ILE A 404 -7.29 5.26 -14.09
C ILE A 404 -5.94 5.58 -13.45
N ALA A 405 -5.81 5.39 -12.14
CA ALA A 405 -4.53 5.60 -11.44
C ALA A 405 -3.42 4.70 -11.99
N ASP A 406 -3.71 3.42 -12.25
CA ASP A 406 -2.77 2.46 -12.83
C ASP A 406 -2.38 2.86 -14.27
N LYS A 407 -3.35 3.23 -15.12
CA LYS A 407 -3.07 3.71 -16.49
C LYS A 407 -2.21 4.97 -16.50
N ASN A 408 -2.51 5.92 -15.61
CA ASN A 408 -1.71 7.14 -15.49
C ASN A 408 -0.29 6.82 -15.02
N ALA A 409 -0.12 5.85 -14.12
CA ALA A 409 1.20 5.39 -13.70
C ALA A 409 1.97 4.71 -14.85
N GLU A 410 1.31 3.90 -15.67
CA GLU A 410 1.89 3.28 -16.88
C GLU A 410 2.28 4.33 -17.93
N GLN A 411 1.43 5.33 -18.18
CA GLN A 411 1.71 6.42 -19.11
C GLN A 411 2.90 7.26 -18.65
N LEU A 412 2.93 7.63 -17.36
CA LEU A 412 4.07 8.31 -16.77
C LEU A 412 5.35 7.47 -16.87
N GLU A 413 5.25 6.14 -16.81
CA GLU A 413 6.40 5.25 -17.03
C GLU A 413 6.87 5.25 -18.50
N SER A 414 5.95 5.27 -19.46
CA SER A 414 6.26 5.40 -20.90
C SER A 414 6.90 6.74 -21.24
N ASP A 415 6.33 7.83 -20.75
CA ASP A 415 6.84 9.19 -20.99
C ASP A 415 8.26 9.37 -20.41
N LEU A 416 8.58 8.64 -19.33
CA LEU A 416 9.93 8.59 -18.78
C LEU A 416 10.92 7.79 -19.65
N ILE A 417 10.45 6.79 -20.40
CA ILE A 417 11.29 5.98 -21.31
C ILE A 417 11.58 6.78 -22.60
N ASP A 418 10.58 7.46 -23.16
CA ASP A 418 10.76 8.25 -24.40
C ASP A 418 11.61 9.51 -24.19
N SER A 419 11.68 10.03 -22.96
CA SER A 419 12.55 11.16 -22.62
C SER A 419 14.04 10.80 -22.52
N ASP A 420 14.38 9.51 -22.35
CA ASP A 420 15.77 9.03 -22.26
C ASP A 420 16.41 8.82 -23.67
N ASP A 421 15.62 8.62 -24.72
CA ASP A 421 16.12 8.40 -26.10
C ASP A 421 16.32 9.69 -26.91
N ASN A 422 15.82 10.85 -26.44
CA ASN A 422 15.83 12.10 -27.20
C ASN A 422 16.99 13.06 -26.85
N THR A 423 18.06 12.58 -26.23
CA THR A 423 19.29 13.37 -25.98
C THR A 423 20.50 12.87 -26.77
N GLY A 424 20.26 12.26 -27.94
CA GLY A 424 21.29 11.70 -28.80
C GLY A 424 21.10 12.03 -30.27
N ASN A 425 20.91 13.30 -30.65
CA ASN A 425 21.31 13.76 -31.98
C ASN A 425 21.36 15.30 -32.07
N ASP A 426 22.52 15.87 -31.77
CA ASP A 426 22.92 17.12 -32.41
C ASP A 426 24.11 16.82 -33.33
N THR A 427 23.79 16.86 -34.62
CA THR A 427 24.66 16.77 -35.77
C THR A 427 25.79 17.80 -35.73
N LEU A 428 27.03 17.36 -35.88
CA LEU A 428 28.09 18.16 -36.49
C LEU A 428 28.71 17.34 -37.63
N SER A 429 28.16 17.59 -38.82
CA SER A 429 28.84 17.37 -40.09
C SER A 429 29.82 18.51 -40.27
N ASP A 430 31.13 18.23 -40.18
CA ASP A 430 32.12 19.03 -40.89
C ASP A 430 32.85 18.11 -41.86
N GLY A 431 32.65 18.42 -43.14
CA GLY A 431 33.27 17.75 -44.27
C GLY A 431 34.75 18.10 -44.35
N ASP A 432 35.54 17.05 -44.55
CA ASP A 432 36.95 17.12 -44.88
C ASP A 432 37.09 17.75 -46.28
N HIS A 433 37.69 18.94 -46.36
CA HIS A 433 38.20 19.50 -47.60
C HIS A 433 39.68 19.14 -47.71
N THR A 434 39.99 18.18 -48.57
CA THR A 434 41.31 18.08 -49.19
C THR A 434 41.34 18.97 -50.43
N ASP A 435 42.35 19.84 -50.54
CA ASP A 435 43.30 19.88 -51.67
C ASP A 435 44.29 21.06 -51.51
N ASP A 436 45.57 20.71 -51.68
CA ASP A 436 46.81 21.49 -51.88
C ASP A 436 47.32 22.53 -50.86
#